data_AF-A0A3A6PH50-F1
#
_entry.id   AF-A0A3A6PH50-F1
#
_cell.length_a   1.000
_cell.length_b   1.000
_cell.length_c   1.000
_cell.angle_alpha   90.00
_cell.angle_beta   90.00
_cell.angle_gamma   90.00
#
_symmetry.space_group_name_H-M   'P 1'
#
loop_
_entity.id
_entity.type
_entity.pdbx_description
1 polymer ?
#
loop_
_entity_poly.entity_id
_entity_poly.type
_entity_poly.pdbx_seq_one_letter_code
_entity_poly.pdbx_strand_id
1 'polypeptide(L)'
;MSLELDLPQNIIAVTASIVGWTIVLCWIILRYRKLQEKPAIWKMILAALVGILSISIHVSVFSTAVKLSVVPIGVLLVFLFMRNGTWSTYRRFAWIGFFSSYILVATTLLGSWLHQTVYDKTDPATYLADIQQVQVIGIHPSAGHIGWDQAMFEKRLPDLLLEQSYNTLDWYYESRPAGETMHASEKFPYALLGAKPSWGSGYESAVFLESDGKGLLIQTAERHYYFRSEEPLVKLEVTAHED
;
A
#
# COMPACT_ATOMS: atom_id res chain seq x y z
N MET A 1 -10.33 -27.35 -1.49
CA MET A 1 -9.00 -26.77 -1.30
C MET A 1 -8.74 -25.86 -2.48
N SER A 2 -9.30 -24.66 -2.43
CA SER A 2 -9.05 -23.62 -3.43
C SER A 2 -7.64 -23.09 -3.19
N LEU A 3 -6.81 -23.12 -4.23
CA LEU A 3 -5.56 -22.39 -4.27
C LEU A 3 -5.95 -20.90 -4.36
N GLU A 4 -6.22 -20.28 -3.22
CA GLU A 4 -6.26 -18.82 -3.12
C GLU A 4 -4.82 -18.33 -3.24
N LEU A 5 -4.41 -18.09 -4.49
CA LEU A 5 -3.25 -17.30 -4.78
C LEU A 5 -3.57 -15.89 -4.32
N ASP A 6 -3.16 -15.57 -3.10
CA ASP A 6 -3.22 -14.23 -2.54
C ASP A 6 -2.24 -13.35 -3.30
N LEU A 7 -2.67 -12.93 -4.51
CA LEU A 7 -1.86 -12.12 -5.40
C LEU A 7 -1.70 -10.75 -4.75
N PRO A 8 -0.48 -10.19 -4.73
CA PRO A 8 -0.26 -8.87 -4.16
C PRO A 8 -1.18 -7.87 -4.86
N GLN A 9 -2.11 -7.30 -4.10
CA GLN A 9 -3.13 -6.39 -4.65
C GLN A 9 -2.52 -5.08 -5.19
N ASN A 10 -1.27 -4.75 -4.81
CA ASN A 10 -0.54 -3.60 -5.33
C ASN A 10 0.14 -3.92 -6.67
N ILE A 11 -0.54 -3.59 -7.76
CA ILE A 11 -0.09 -3.89 -9.12
C ILE A 11 1.14 -3.08 -9.51
N ILE A 12 1.29 -1.86 -8.98
CA ILE A 12 2.45 -1.01 -9.24
C ILE A 12 3.70 -1.65 -8.65
N ALA A 13 3.63 -2.14 -7.41
CA ALA A 13 4.73 -2.83 -6.76
C ALA A 13 5.12 -4.12 -7.51
N VAL A 14 4.14 -4.92 -7.94
CA VAL A 14 4.37 -6.14 -8.73
C VAL A 14 5.05 -5.81 -10.05
N THR A 15 4.54 -4.80 -10.77
CA THR A 15 5.10 -4.37 -12.06
C THR A 15 6.53 -3.86 -11.89
N ALA A 16 6.79 -3.04 -10.87
CA ALA A 16 8.13 -2.54 -10.57
C ALA A 16 9.13 -3.68 -10.27
N SER A 17 8.68 -4.72 -9.55
CA SER A 17 9.48 -5.92 -9.28
C SER A 17 9.80 -6.71 -10.56
N ILE A 18 8.80 -6.93 -11.42
CA ILE A 18 8.98 -7.61 -12.71
C ILE A 18 9.96 -6.83 -13.60
N VAL A 19 9.82 -5.51 -13.66
CA VAL A 19 10.74 -4.63 -14.40
C VAL A 19 12.16 -4.74 -13.84
N GLY A 20 12.33 -4.69 -12.52
CA GLY A 20 13.63 -4.84 -11.88
C GLY A 20 14.33 -6.16 -12.24
N TRP A 21 13.64 -7.28 -12.12
CA TRP A 21 14.18 -8.59 -12.51
C TRP A 21 14.45 -8.70 -14.02
N THR A 22 13.61 -8.09 -14.85
CA THR A 22 13.80 -8.07 -16.31
C THR A 22 15.06 -7.28 -16.67
N ILE A 23 15.32 -6.14 -16.02
CA ILE A 23 16.55 -5.36 -16.21
C ILE A 23 17.78 -6.21 -15.85
N VAL A 24 17.75 -6.90 -14.70
CA VAL A 24 18.86 -7.75 -14.24
C VAL A 24 19.10 -8.90 -15.24
N LEU A 25 18.05 -9.61 -15.65
CA LEU A 25 18.15 -10.71 -16.62
C LEU A 25 18.71 -10.22 -17.96
N CYS A 26 18.21 -9.10 -18.47
CA CYS A 26 18.69 -8.49 -19.69
C CYS A 26 20.16 -8.10 -19.57
N TRP A 27 20.58 -7.56 -18.43
CA TRP A 27 21.98 -7.21 -18.18
C TRP A 27 22.91 -8.43 -18.20
N ILE A 28 22.48 -9.55 -17.61
CA ILE A 28 23.18 -10.84 -17.67
C ILE A 28 23.31 -11.31 -19.13
N ILE A 29 22.21 -11.31 -19.90
CA ILE A 29 22.19 -11.78 -21.29
C ILE A 29 23.09 -10.92 -22.18
N LEU A 30 22.99 -9.59 -22.07
CA LEU A 30 23.82 -8.65 -22.82
C LEU A 30 25.31 -8.84 -22.50
N ARG A 31 25.65 -9.10 -21.24
CA ARG A 31 27.04 -9.36 -20.84
C ARG A 31 27.54 -10.71 -21.34
N TYR A 32 26.69 -11.73 -21.33
CA TYR A 32 27.01 -13.05 -21.84
C TYR A 32 27.32 -13.05 -23.34
N ARG A 33 26.50 -12.35 -24.13
CA ARG A 33 26.69 -12.25 -25.59
C ARG A 33 28.00 -11.58 -25.99
N LYS A 34 28.59 -10.74 -25.12
CA LYS A 34 29.85 -10.02 -25.36
C LYS A 34 31.12 -10.82 -24.99
N LEU A 35 31.00 -12.01 -24.43
CA LEU A 35 32.15 -12.86 -24.08
C LEU A 35 32.64 -13.65 -25.29
N GLN A 36 33.94 -13.57 -25.58
CA GLN A 36 34.57 -14.37 -26.64
C GLN A 36 34.65 -15.84 -26.24
N GLU A 37 35.03 -16.12 -24.99
CA GLU A 37 34.96 -17.47 -24.41
C GLU A 37 33.70 -17.60 -23.57
N LYS A 38 32.78 -18.48 -24.00
CA LYS A 38 31.48 -18.67 -23.34
C LYS A 38 31.62 -19.65 -22.18
N PRO A 39 31.56 -19.20 -20.91
CA PRO A 39 31.48 -20.12 -19.79
C PRO A 39 30.15 -20.91 -19.83
N ALA A 40 30.13 -22.05 -19.14
CA ALA A 40 28.91 -22.84 -18.99
C ALA A 40 27.81 -22.02 -18.31
N ILE A 41 26.62 -21.97 -18.93
CA ILE A 41 25.50 -21.12 -18.51
C ILE A 41 25.14 -21.35 -17.04
N TRP A 42 25.10 -22.61 -16.60
CA TRP A 42 24.79 -22.96 -15.22
C TRP A 42 25.78 -22.38 -14.21
N LYS A 43 27.09 -22.37 -14.53
CA LYS A 43 28.13 -21.80 -13.64
C LYS A 43 28.01 -20.29 -13.52
N MET A 44 27.57 -19.60 -14.57
CA MET A 44 27.29 -18.16 -14.51
C MET A 44 26.07 -17.84 -13.68
N ILE A 45 24.97 -18.59 -13.87
CA ILE A 45 23.74 -18.41 -13.09
C ILE A 45 24.06 -18.62 -11.61
N LEU A 46 24.81 -19.68 -11.29
CA LEU A 46 25.27 -19.92 -9.93
C LEU A 46 26.12 -18.77 -9.38
N ALA A 47 27.09 -18.25 -10.16
CA ALA A 47 27.91 -17.12 -9.73
C ALA A 47 27.09 -15.84 -9.50
N ALA A 48 26.08 -15.58 -10.32
CA ALA A 48 25.16 -14.46 -10.14
C ALA A 48 24.29 -14.64 -8.89
N LEU A 49 23.72 -15.83 -8.69
CA LEU A 49 22.90 -16.16 -7.51
C LEU A 49 23.71 -16.03 -6.21
N VAL A 50 24.92 -16.58 -6.18
CA VAL A 50 25.83 -16.42 -5.03
C VAL A 50 26.17 -14.94 -4.84
N GLY A 51 26.36 -14.19 -5.92
CA GLY A 51 26.63 -12.74 -5.88
C GLY A 51 25.55 -11.89 -5.20
N ILE A 52 24.29 -12.33 -5.18
CA ILE A 52 23.18 -11.64 -4.49
C ILE A 52 23.42 -11.61 -2.96
N LEU A 53 24.13 -12.62 -2.43
CA LEU A 53 24.41 -12.71 -1.00
C LEU A 53 25.21 -11.49 -0.54
N SER A 54 24.61 -10.72 0.37
CA SER A 54 25.21 -9.51 0.89
C SER A 54 24.75 -9.27 2.33
N ILE A 55 25.61 -8.61 3.11
CA ILE A 55 25.14 -8.01 4.36
C ILE A 55 24.40 -6.74 3.98
N SER A 56 23.17 -6.61 4.49
CA SER A 56 22.32 -5.47 4.23
C SER A 56 21.96 -4.73 5.51
N ILE A 57 21.73 -3.44 5.37
CA ILE A 57 21.16 -2.59 6.41
C ILE A 57 19.72 -2.25 6.04
N HIS A 58 18.86 -2.13 7.05
CA HIS A 58 17.47 -1.74 6.88
C HIS A 58 17.37 -0.22 6.93
N VAL A 59 16.79 0.38 5.90
CA VAL A 59 16.54 1.82 5.83
C VAL A 59 15.09 2.03 5.41
N SER A 60 14.36 2.89 6.11
CA SER A 60 13.01 3.31 5.73
C SER A 60 13.09 4.58 4.89
N VAL A 61 12.55 4.54 3.68
CA VAL A 61 12.47 5.71 2.77
C VAL A 61 11.04 5.74 2.21
N PHE A 62 10.36 6.89 2.28
CA PHE A 62 8.95 7.03 1.85
C PHE A 62 8.00 6.00 2.47
N SER A 63 8.12 5.75 3.78
CA SER A 63 7.37 4.71 4.51
C SER A 63 7.57 3.29 3.98
N THR A 64 8.55 3.08 3.09
CA THR A 64 8.89 1.78 2.51
C THR A 64 10.20 1.29 3.13
N ALA A 65 10.19 0.10 3.72
CA ALA A 65 11.39 -0.51 4.26
C ALA A 65 12.20 -1.16 3.13
N VAL A 66 13.39 -0.64 2.86
CA VAL A 66 14.32 -1.18 1.86
C VAL A 66 15.57 -1.74 2.52
N LYS A 67 16.13 -2.79 1.92
CA LYS A 67 17.39 -3.41 2.34
C LYS A 67 18.50 -2.93 1.42
N LEU A 68 19.42 -2.14 1.96
CA LEU A 68 20.59 -1.70 1.21
C LEU A 68 21.75 -2.66 1.44
N SER A 69 22.19 -3.34 0.38
CA SER A 69 23.40 -4.17 0.41
C SER A 69 24.63 -3.29 0.61
N VAL A 70 25.49 -3.63 1.57
CA VAL A 70 26.74 -2.89 1.85
C VAL A 70 27.96 -3.76 1.57
N VAL A 71 27.95 -5.01 2.05
CA VAL A 71 29.11 -5.90 1.92
C VAL A 71 28.83 -7.00 0.90
N PRO A 72 29.61 -7.12 -0.19
CA PRO A 72 29.41 -8.11 -1.25
C PRO A 72 29.99 -9.48 -0.86
N ILE A 73 29.42 -10.13 0.17
CA ILE A 73 29.88 -11.47 0.63
C ILE A 73 29.85 -12.49 -0.49
N GLY A 74 28.80 -12.47 -1.32
CA GLY A 74 28.66 -13.36 -2.47
C GLY A 74 29.85 -13.28 -3.44
N VAL A 75 30.32 -12.07 -3.70
CA VAL A 75 31.48 -11.84 -4.56
C VAL A 75 32.76 -12.39 -3.92
N LEU A 76 32.92 -12.23 -2.61
CA LEU A 76 34.05 -12.80 -1.85
C LEU A 76 34.04 -14.33 -1.86
N LEU A 77 32.86 -14.96 -1.76
CA LEU A 77 32.73 -16.41 -1.86
C LEU A 77 33.16 -16.91 -3.25
N VAL A 78 32.65 -16.30 -4.33
CA VAL A 78 33.06 -16.68 -5.69
C VAL A 78 34.57 -16.49 -5.88
N PHE A 79 35.16 -15.45 -5.28
CA PHE A 79 36.61 -15.23 -5.31
C PHE A 79 37.39 -16.37 -4.64
N LEU A 80 36.99 -16.78 -3.45
CA LEU A 80 37.67 -17.85 -2.70
C LEU A 80 37.59 -19.20 -3.42
N PHE A 81 36.42 -19.56 -3.97
CA PHE A 81 36.22 -20.85 -4.64
C PHE A 81 36.79 -20.91 -6.07
N MET A 82 36.89 -19.79 -6.80
CA MET A 82 37.30 -19.77 -8.21
C MET A 82 38.66 -19.09 -8.44
N ARG A 83 39.49 -19.03 -7.40
CA ARG A 83 40.82 -18.38 -7.41
C ARG A 83 41.75 -18.87 -8.53
N ASN A 84 41.58 -20.11 -9.01
CA ASN A 84 42.40 -20.71 -10.06
C ASN A 84 41.89 -20.34 -11.46
N GLY A 85 42.42 -19.27 -12.05
CA GLY A 85 42.32 -18.88 -13.48
C GLY A 85 40.93 -18.50 -14.02
N THR A 86 39.86 -19.00 -13.41
CA THR A 86 38.47 -18.85 -13.86
C THR A 86 37.78 -17.63 -13.23
N TRP A 87 38.34 -17.07 -12.16
CA TRP A 87 37.84 -15.86 -11.49
C TRP A 87 37.58 -14.69 -12.45
N SER A 88 38.48 -14.45 -13.41
CA SER A 88 38.38 -13.32 -14.35
C SER A 88 37.08 -13.33 -15.17
N THR A 89 36.58 -14.52 -15.49
CA THR A 89 35.34 -14.73 -16.24
C THR A 89 34.11 -14.64 -15.34
N TYR A 90 34.10 -15.30 -14.18
CA TYR A 90 32.92 -15.40 -13.32
C TYR A 90 32.70 -14.19 -12.40
N ARG A 91 33.76 -13.43 -12.07
CA ARG A 91 33.68 -12.20 -11.25
C ARG A 91 32.63 -11.22 -11.75
N ARG A 92 32.54 -11.06 -13.08
CA ARG A 92 31.60 -10.12 -13.70
C ARG A 92 30.15 -10.47 -13.37
N PHE A 93 29.81 -11.77 -13.33
CA PHE A 93 28.47 -12.24 -13.01
C PHE A 93 28.16 -12.15 -11.51
N ALA A 94 29.15 -12.43 -10.66
CA ALA A 94 29.00 -12.22 -9.21
C ALA A 94 28.72 -10.74 -8.87
N TRP A 95 29.41 -9.80 -9.53
CA TRP A 95 29.12 -8.38 -9.40
C TRP A 95 27.74 -8.00 -9.93
N ILE A 96 27.25 -8.61 -11.02
CA ILE A 96 25.86 -8.38 -11.48
C ILE A 96 24.86 -8.83 -10.41
N GLY A 97 25.08 -9.99 -9.78
CA GLY A 97 24.26 -10.44 -8.66
C GLY A 97 24.27 -9.43 -7.50
N PHE A 98 25.43 -8.91 -7.12
CA PHE A 98 25.51 -7.87 -6.10
C PHE A 98 24.79 -6.59 -6.52
N PHE A 99 25.02 -6.11 -7.74
CA PHE A 99 24.40 -4.87 -8.24
C PHE A 99 22.89 -4.99 -8.50
N SER A 100 22.37 -6.21 -8.66
CA SER A 100 20.93 -6.43 -8.79
C SER A 100 20.14 -5.94 -7.57
N SER A 101 20.73 -5.96 -6.36
CA SER A 101 20.03 -5.45 -5.19
C SER A 101 19.76 -3.95 -5.29
N TYR A 102 20.73 -3.16 -5.80
CA TYR A 102 20.54 -1.73 -6.02
C TYR A 102 19.53 -1.45 -7.14
N ILE A 103 19.53 -2.25 -8.21
CA ILE A 103 18.53 -2.13 -9.27
C ILE A 103 17.13 -2.38 -8.69
N LEU A 104 16.97 -3.45 -7.90
CA LEU A 104 15.70 -3.79 -7.26
C LEU A 104 15.26 -2.73 -6.25
N VAL A 105 16.18 -2.16 -5.46
CA VAL A 105 15.89 -1.04 -4.56
C VAL A 105 15.45 0.18 -5.36
N ALA A 106 16.16 0.54 -6.43
CA ALA A 106 15.80 1.68 -7.28
C ALA A 106 14.42 1.50 -7.92
N THR A 107 14.12 0.33 -8.48
CA THR A 107 12.79 0.06 -9.05
C THR A 107 11.70 0.04 -7.97
N THR A 108 12.00 -0.45 -6.77
CA THR A 108 11.04 -0.43 -5.64
C THR A 108 10.73 1.00 -5.20
N LEU A 109 11.74 1.86 -5.09
CA LEU A 109 11.55 3.27 -4.73
C LEU A 109 10.78 4.03 -5.81
N LEU A 110 11.11 3.81 -7.09
CA LEU A 110 10.35 4.36 -8.21
C LEU A 110 8.90 3.86 -8.22
N GLY A 111 8.68 2.57 -7.95
CA GLY A 111 7.35 2.00 -7.81
C GLY A 111 6.56 2.61 -6.67
N SER A 112 7.19 2.83 -5.51
CA SER A 112 6.57 3.48 -4.34
C SER A 112 6.18 4.93 -4.64
N TRP A 113 7.07 5.69 -5.29
CA TRP A 113 6.78 7.05 -5.73
C TRP A 113 5.63 7.10 -6.75
N LEU A 114 5.65 6.21 -7.74
CA LEU A 114 4.58 6.11 -8.73
C LEU A 114 3.25 5.69 -8.08
N HIS A 115 3.28 4.78 -7.10
CA HIS A 115 2.11 4.35 -6.35
C HIS A 115 1.44 5.51 -5.62
N GLN A 116 2.22 6.34 -4.92
CA GLN A 116 1.71 7.54 -4.25
C GLN A 116 1.15 8.59 -5.22
N THR A 117 1.65 8.62 -6.45
CA THR A 117 1.19 9.57 -7.48
C THR A 117 -0.11 9.10 -8.14
N VAL A 118 -0.26 7.78 -8.34
CA VAL A 118 -1.46 7.19 -8.98
C VAL A 118 -2.59 6.99 -7.98
N TYR A 119 -2.26 6.60 -6.75
CA TYR A 119 -3.22 6.35 -5.68
C TYR A 119 -2.97 7.36 -4.56
N ASP A 120 -3.57 8.54 -4.68
CA ASP A 120 -3.43 9.59 -3.69
C ASP A 120 -4.16 9.21 -2.40
N LYS A 121 -3.41 9.11 -1.30
CA LYS A 121 -3.93 8.81 0.03
C LYS A 121 -4.80 9.95 0.59
N THR A 122 -4.73 11.13 0.01
CA THR A 122 -5.52 12.31 0.40
C THR A 122 -6.82 12.46 -0.39
N ASP A 123 -7.09 11.55 -1.33
CA ASP A 123 -8.33 11.50 -2.09
C ASP A 123 -9.22 10.35 -1.58
N PRO A 124 -10.45 10.62 -1.09
CA PRO A 124 -11.35 9.57 -0.64
C PRO A 124 -11.76 8.61 -1.77
N ALA A 125 -11.73 9.05 -3.04
CA ALA A 125 -12.02 8.20 -4.20
C ALA A 125 -11.02 7.04 -4.34
N THR A 126 -9.80 7.18 -3.81
CA THR A 126 -8.81 6.10 -3.77
C THR A 126 -9.27 4.89 -2.94
N TYR A 127 -10.07 5.14 -1.91
CA TYR A 127 -10.57 4.12 -0.98
C TYR A 127 -12.01 3.68 -1.30
N LEU A 128 -12.77 4.52 -2.00
CA LEU A 128 -14.18 4.36 -2.32
C LEU A 128 -14.42 4.36 -3.84
N ALA A 129 -13.59 3.64 -4.59
CA ALA A 129 -13.64 3.65 -6.05
C ALA A 129 -14.82 2.84 -6.62
N ASP A 130 -15.21 1.76 -5.96
CA ASP A 130 -16.39 0.97 -6.30
C ASP A 130 -17.33 0.92 -5.10
N ILE A 131 -18.50 1.55 -5.26
CA ILE A 131 -19.53 1.63 -4.24
C ILE A 131 -20.84 0.91 -4.62
N GLN A 132 -20.83 0.07 -5.67
CA GLN A 132 -22.04 -0.57 -6.19
C GLN A 132 -22.73 -1.51 -5.19
N GLN A 133 -21.97 -2.08 -4.26
CA GLN A 133 -22.46 -3.03 -3.26
C GLN A 133 -22.42 -2.44 -1.85
N VAL A 134 -22.39 -1.10 -1.73
CA VAL A 134 -22.27 -0.46 -0.43
C VAL A 134 -23.57 -0.57 0.36
N GLN A 135 -23.41 -0.94 1.62
CA GLN A 135 -24.47 -0.93 2.63
C GLN A 135 -24.00 -0.10 3.81
N VAL A 136 -24.85 0.82 4.25
CA VAL A 136 -24.60 1.56 5.49
C VAL A 136 -25.36 0.90 6.62
N ILE A 137 -24.63 0.49 7.65
CA ILE A 137 -25.19 -0.16 8.84
C ILE A 137 -24.91 0.67 10.08
N GLY A 138 -25.89 0.77 10.98
CA GLY A 138 -25.68 1.31 12.32
C GLY A 138 -24.87 0.33 13.17
N ILE A 139 -23.72 0.76 13.66
CA ILE A 139 -22.83 -0.03 14.53
C ILE A 139 -22.91 0.39 15.99
N HIS A 140 -23.69 1.43 16.31
CA HIS A 140 -23.89 1.94 17.67
C HIS A 140 -25.36 2.25 17.94
N PRO A 141 -25.87 2.12 19.19
CA PRO A 141 -27.27 2.47 19.52
C PRO A 141 -27.69 3.91 19.23
N SER A 142 -26.74 4.84 19.07
CA SER A 142 -27.01 6.22 18.64
C SER A 142 -27.21 6.38 17.14
N ALA A 143 -27.09 5.29 16.36
CA ALA A 143 -27.38 5.30 14.93
C ALA A 143 -28.89 5.51 14.69
N GLY A 144 -29.24 6.62 14.05
CA GLY A 144 -30.58 6.89 13.57
C GLY A 144 -30.90 6.16 12.26
N HIS A 145 -32.12 6.36 11.76
CA HIS A 145 -32.48 5.88 10.42
C HIS A 145 -31.84 6.78 9.35
N ILE A 146 -31.08 6.15 8.45
CA ILE A 146 -30.43 6.82 7.32
C ILE A 146 -30.86 6.18 6.01
N GLY A 147 -31.22 7.02 5.05
CA GLY A 147 -31.50 6.63 3.67
C GLY A 147 -30.21 6.61 2.86
N TRP A 148 -29.81 5.42 2.39
CA TRP A 148 -28.72 5.29 1.42
C TRP A 148 -29.19 5.74 0.03
N ASP A 149 -28.46 6.69 -0.56
CA ASP A 149 -28.66 7.15 -1.93
C ASP A 149 -27.30 7.18 -2.63
N GLN A 150 -27.02 6.15 -3.42
CA GLN A 150 -25.74 5.98 -4.10
C GLN A 150 -25.42 7.17 -5.02
N ALA A 151 -26.40 7.67 -5.77
CA ALA A 151 -26.18 8.76 -6.72
C ALA A 151 -25.84 10.07 -6.01
N MET A 152 -26.46 10.33 -4.86
CA MET A 152 -26.10 11.46 -3.98
C MET A 152 -24.68 11.31 -3.45
N PHE A 153 -24.32 10.13 -2.96
CA PHE A 153 -23.00 9.85 -2.39
C PHE A 153 -21.89 10.03 -3.43
N GLU A 154 -22.03 9.44 -4.62
CA GLU A 154 -21.06 9.58 -5.73
C GLU A 154 -20.86 11.04 -6.13
N LYS A 155 -21.93 11.81 -6.17
CA LYS A 155 -21.88 13.23 -6.55
C LYS A 155 -21.13 14.07 -5.52
N ARG A 156 -21.27 13.76 -4.23
CA ARG A 156 -20.69 14.53 -3.11
C ARG A 156 -19.31 14.06 -2.68
N LEU A 157 -18.89 12.85 -3.08
CA LEU A 157 -17.57 12.30 -2.76
C LEU A 157 -16.41 13.24 -3.17
N PRO A 158 -16.43 13.92 -4.33
CA PRO A 158 -15.36 14.85 -4.71
C PRO A 158 -15.31 16.14 -3.87
N ASP A 159 -16.40 16.48 -3.17
CA ASP A 159 -16.49 17.70 -2.34
C ASP A 159 -15.91 17.50 -0.94
N LEU A 160 -15.49 16.28 -0.62
CA LEU A 160 -14.88 15.94 0.66
C LEU A 160 -13.49 16.55 0.79
N LEU A 161 -13.29 17.32 1.86
CA LEU A 161 -12.00 17.92 2.17
C LEU A 161 -11.33 17.14 3.28
N LEU A 162 -10.04 16.86 3.10
CA LEU A 162 -9.22 16.24 4.14
C LEU A 162 -9.04 17.21 5.30
N GLU A 163 -9.52 16.81 6.49
CA GLU A 163 -9.37 17.60 7.69
C GLU A 163 -8.01 17.28 8.34
N GLN A 164 -7.05 18.20 8.23
CA GLN A 164 -5.64 17.93 8.56
C GLN A 164 -5.38 17.64 10.03
N SER A 165 -6.30 17.98 10.92
CA SER A 165 -6.22 17.61 12.33
C SER A 165 -7.58 17.83 12.97
N TYR A 166 -8.30 16.75 13.23
CA TYR A 166 -9.30 16.79 14.28
C TYR A 166 -8.58 16.56 15.61
N ASN A 167 -8.77 17.45 16.58
CA ASN A 167 -8.15 17.33 17.88
C ASN A 167 -8.70 16.08 18.58
N THR A 168 -7.86 15.05 18.70
CA THR A 168 -8.23 13.78 19.34
C THR A 168 -8.70 13.97 20.78
N LEU A 169 -8.26 15.04 21.43
CA LEU A 169 -8.70 15.43 22.76
C LEU A 169 -10.18 15.86 22.75
N ASP A 170 -10.60 16.61 21.73
CA ASP A 170 -11.98 17.08 21.60
C ASP A 170 -12.92 15.91 21.31
N TRP A 171 -12.52 14.99 20.41
CA TRP A 171 -13.27 13.75 20.17
C TRP A 171 -13.46 12.92 21.46
N TYR A 172 -12.40 12.80 22.26
CA TYR A 172 -12.43 12.04 23.51
C TYR A 172 -13.37 12.66 24.55
N TYR A 173 -13.44 13.99 24.63
CA TYR A 173 -14.36 14.68 25.55
C TYR A 173 -15.81 14.68 25.05
N GLU A 174 -16.03 14.80 23.73
CA GLU A 174 -17.36 14.72 23.11
C GLU A 174 -17.98 13.31 23.24
N SER A 175 -17.15 12.27 23.26
CA SER A 175 -17.58 10.87 23.39
C SER A 175 -17.85 10.46 24.85
N ARG A 176 -17.72 11.36 25.83
CA ARG A 176 -18.04 11.06 27.23
C ARG A 176 -19.54 11.24 27.47
N PRO A 177 -20.21 10.29 28.15
CA PRO A 177 -21.61 10.45 28.50
C PRO A 177 -21.78 11.62 29.48
N ALA A 178 -22.60 12.60 29.10
CA ALA A 178 -23.02 13.68 29.99
C ALA A 178 -24.35 13.30 30.65
N GLY A 179 -24.32 12.76 31.87
CA GLY A 179 -25.52 12.48 32.68
C GLY A 179 -25.85 11.00 32.88
N GLU A 180 -27.13 10.70 33.18
CA GLU A 180 -27.65 9.37 33.57
C GLU A 180 -27.90 8.41 32.39
N THR A 181 -27.78 8.87 31.14
CA THR A 181 -27.89 8.01 29.96
C THR A 181 -26.58 7.26 29.74
N MET A 182 -26.61 5.93 29.84
CA MET A 182 -25.44 5.04 29.70
C MET A 182 -24.80 5.02 28.30
N HIS A 183 -25.38 5.68 27.31
CA HIS A 183 -24.88 5.72 25.94
C HIS A 183 -24.52 7.16 25.55
N ALA A 184 -23.22 7.46 25.56
CA ALA A 184 -22.71 8.66 24.94
C ALA A 184 -23.03 8.64 23.43
N SER A 185 -23.27 9.80 22.83
CA SER A 185 -23.47 9.89 21.39
C SER A 185 -22.18 9.50 20.68
N GLU A 186 -22.16 8.34 20.02
CA GLU A 186 -21.05 7.95 19.15
C GLU A 186 -21.01 8.88 17.93
N LYS A 187 -19.82 9.39 17.60
CA LYS A 187 -19.61 10.34 16.52
C LYS A 187 -19.66 9.66 15.16
N PHE A 188 -19.15 8.43 15.06
CA PHE A 188 -19.18 7.62 13.85
C PHE A 188 -20.07 6.38 14.06
N PRO A 189 -21.40 6.54 14.21
CA PRO A 189 -22.28 5.45 14.57
C PRO A 189 -22.60 4.52 13.38
N TYR A 190 -22.09 4.80 12.19
CA TYR A 190 -22.38 4.06 10.96
C TYR A 190 -21.11 3.50 10.31
N ALA A 191 -21.16 2.27 9.80
CA ALA A 191 -20.13 1.66 8.97
C ALA A 191 -20.59 1.47 7.53
N LEU A 192 -19.71 1.75 6.58
CA LEU A 192 -19.90 1.48 5.16
C LEU A 192 -19.25 0.13 4.83
N LEU A 193 -20.09 -0.87 4.57
CA LEU A 193 -19.66 -2.19 4.15
C LEU A 193 -19.75 -2.34 2.63
N GLY A 194 -18.86 -3.13 2.04
CA GLY A 194 -18.90 -3.46 0.61
C GLY A 194 -18.26 -2.43 -0.32
N ALA A 195 -17.77 -1.30 0.20
CA ALA A 195 -16.97 -0.36 -0.57
C ALA A 195 -15.60 -0.97 -0.88
N LYS A 196 -15.13 -0.76 -2.11
CA LYS A 196 -13.82 -1.26 -2.55
C LYS A 196 -12.90 -0.10 -2.98
N PRO A 197 -11.61 -0.20 -2.66
CA PRO A 197 -10.61 0.77 -3.07
C PRO A 197 -10.32 0.65 -4.57
N SER A 198 -9.61 1.65 -5.10
CA SER A 198 -9.14 1.64 -6.49
C SER A 198 -8.44 0.33 -6.82
N TRP A 199 -8.85 -0.29 -7.92
CA TRP A 199 -8.28 -1.56 -8.37
C TRP A 199 -6.76 -1.44 -8.50
N GLY A 200 -6.03 -2.41 -7.94
CA GLY A 200 -4.58 -2.43 -8.03
C GLY A 200 -3.85 -1.51 -7.04
N SER A 201 -4.57 -0.79 -6.17
CA SER A 201 -3.97 0.03 -5.10
C SER A 201 -3.37 -0.82 -3.99
N GLY A 202 -4.01 -1.95 -3.67
CA GLY A 202 -3.67 -2.79 -2.53
C GLY A 202 -3.90 -2.12 -1.18
N TYR A 203 -4.79 -1.11 -1.13
CA TYR A 203 -5.28 -0.60 0.13
C TYR A 203 -6.37 -1.51 0.68
N GLU A 204 -6.42 -1.59 2.01
CA GLU A 204 -7.55 -2.15 2.74
C GLU A 204 -8.01 -1.08 3.71
N SER A 205 -9.31 -0.79 3.71
CA SER A 205 -9.87 0.26 4.56
C SER A 205 -11.23 -0.12 5.11
N ALA A 206 -11.43 0.18 6.39
CA ALA A 206 -12.76 0.29 6.98
C ALA A 206 -13.22 1.74 6.87
N VAL A 207 -14.48 1.96 6.50
CA VAL A 207 -15.03 3.29 6.29
C VAL A 207 -16.22 3.50 7.19
N PHE A 208 -16.23 4.62 7.91
CA PHE A 208 -17.27 5.00 8.85
C PHE A 208 -17.84 6.37 8.48
N LEU A 209 -19.10 6.58 8.80
CA LEU A 209 -19.80 7.84 8.53
C LEU A 209 -20.19 8.51 9.85
N GLU A 210 -20.01 9.82 9.89
CA GLU A 210 -20.36 10.66 11.03
C GLU A 210 -21.88 10.70 11.24
N SER A 211 -22.32 10.94 12.47
CA SER A 211 -23.73 10.97 12.88
C SER A 211 -24.57 11.98 12.09
N ASP A 212 -23.97 13.12 11.70
CA ASP A 212 -24.59 14.16 10.88
C ASP A 212 -24.52 13.87 9.36
N GLY A 213 -23.95 12.73 8.98
CA GLY A 213 -23.77 12.29 7.60
C GLY A 213 -22.76 13.11 6.80
N LYS A 214 -22.08 14.10 7.38
CA LYS A 214 -21.15 15.00 6.65
C LYS A 214 -19.69 14.57 6.72
N GLY A 215 -19.34 13.80 7.74
CA GLY A 215 -17.99 13.29 7.93
C GLY A 215 -17.81 11.86 7.47
N LEU A 216 -16.63 11.56 6.95
CA LEU A 216 -16.19 10.25 6.53
C LEU A 216 -14.84 9.93 7.19
N LEU A 217 -14.80 8.86 7.98
CA LEU A 217 -13.57 8.35 8.59
C LEU A 217 -13.12 7.10 7.84
N ILE A 218 -11.96 7.18 7.20
CA ILE A 218 -11.32 6.07 6.50
C ILE A 218 -10.17 5.54 7.36
N GLN A 219 -10.33 4.33 7.88
CA GLN A 219 -9.32 3.63 8.65
C GLN A 219 -8.52 2.70 7.75
N THR A 220 -7.20 2.91 7.69
CA THR A 220 -6.26 1.99 7.03
C THR A 220 -5.36 1.32 8.06
N ALA A 221 -4.56 0.34 7.63
CA ALA A 221 -3.55 -0.29 8.49
C ALA A 221 -2.46 0.69 8.99
N GLU A 222 -2.20 1.76 8.24
CA GLU A 222 -1.15 2.74 8.57
C GLU A 222 -1.67 3.90 9.44
N ARG A 223 -2.85 4.44 9.11
CA ARG A 223 -3.43 5.63 9.76
C ARG A 223 -4.92 5.80 9.46
N HIS A 224 -5.54 6.73 10.19
CA HIS A 224 -6.90 7.21 9.95
C HIS A 224 -6.87 8.50 9.11
N TYR A 225 -7.83 8.63 8.19
CA TYR A 225 -8.08 9.84 7.43
C TYR A 225 -9.51 10.29 7.69
N TYR A 226 -9.67 11.55 8.05
CA TYR A 226 -10.97 12.13 8.30
C TYR A 226 -11.26 13.19 7.24
N PHE A 227 -12.36 13.01 6.55
CA PHE A 227 -12.85 13.90 5.50
C PHE A 227 -14.19 14.48 5.91
N ARG A 228 -14.45 15.72 5.55
CA ARG A 228 -15.72 16.38 5.85
C ARG A 228 -16.22 17.17 4.65
N SER A 229 -17.53 17.13 4.43
CA SER A 229 -18.24 17.92 3.43
C SER A 229 -19.17 18.94 4.10
N GLU A 230 -19.53 20.00 3.38
CA GLU A 230 -20.50 20.98 3.90
C GLU A 230 -21.92 20.39 3.94
N GLU A 231 -22.24 19.55 2.95
CA GLU A 231 -23.52 18.86 2.79
C GLU A 231 -23.44 17.38 3.23
N PRO A 232 -24.53 16.79 3.75
CA PRO A 232 -24.54 15.37 4.13
C PRO A 232 -24.29 14.43 2.94
N LEU A 233 -23.53 13.36 3.12
CA LEU A 233 -23.30 12.32 2.12
C LEU A 233 -24.49 11.36 1.97
N VAL A 234 -25.36 11.29 2.98
CA VAL A 234 -26.53 10.41 3.04
C VAL A 234 -27.80 11.19 3.42
N LYS A 235 -28.97 10.60 3.18
CA LYS A 235 -30.24 11.19 3.64
C LYS A 235 -30.43 10.88 5.11
N LEU A 236 -30.38 11.90 5.96
CA LEU A 236 -30.79 11.75 7.35
C LEU A 236 -32.33 11.79 7.41
N GLU A 237 -32.96 10.74 7.93
CA GLU A 237 -34.37 10.85 8.30
C GLU A 237 -34.42 11.62 9.62
N VAL A 238 -34.87 12.87 9.55
CA VAL A 238 -35.15 13.66 10.75
C VAL A 238 -36.37 13.01 11.41
N THR A 239 -36.15 12.17 12.42
CA THR A 239 -37.19 11.86 13.38
C THR A 239 -37.53 13.16 14.08
N ALA A 240 -38.62 13.80 13.64
CA ALA A 240 -39.26 14.84 14.41
C ALA A 240 -39.61 14.22 15.76
N HIS A 241 -38.87 14.57 16.81
CA HIS A 241 -39.40 14.44 18.16
C HIS A 241 -40.55 15.43 18.23
N GLU A 242 -41.78 14.93 18.09
CA GLU A 242 -42.96 15.63 18.61
C GLU A 242 -42.78 15.68 20.14
N ASP A 243 -42.72 16.92 20.65
CA ASP A 243 -42.64 17.26 22.07
C ASP A 243 -43.79 16.69 22.91
#